data_AF-A0A1W9V7R6-F1
#
_entry.id   AF-A0A1W9V7R6-F1
#
_cell.length_a   1.000
_cell.length_b   1.000
_cell.length_c   1.000
_cell.angle_alpha   90.00
_cell.angle_beta   90.00
_cell.angle_gamma   90.00
#
_symmetry.space_group_name_H-M   'P 1'
#
loop_
_entity.id
_entity.type
_entity.pdbx_description
1 polymer ?
#
loop_
_entity_poly.entity_id
_entity_poly.type
_entity_poly.pdbx_seq_one_letter_code
_entity_poly.pdbx_strand_id
1 'polypeptide(L)'
;MVNKKPGELALAAFFVFLGIVLYISAAGFPERAQTSTAVYVRFVGAGMALLSVADFFMTLRKESGKVELFTNKTYFFGLVGLMLIYMILLMLDVGFMIATIPFLTATALLLGNRNWKIMATSYVSILVSTYLVFFRLLQVPMP
;
A
#
# COMPACT_ATOMS: atom_id res chain seq x y z
N MET A 1 30.53 7.81 7.60
CA MET A 1 30.48 6.34 7.64
C MET A 1 29.02 5.94 7.59
N VAL A 2 28.63 5.18 6.56
CA VAL A 2 27.24 4.87 6.25
C VAL A 2 26.64 4.02 7.36
N ASN A 3 25.78 4.60 8.20
CA ASN A 3 25.01 3.84 9.16
C ASN A 3 23.86 3.16 8.41
N LYS A 4 24.19 2.22 7.52
CA LYS A 4 23.21 1.39 6.81
C LYS A 4 22.51 0.59 7.89
N LYS A 5 21.20 0.79 8.08
CA LYS A 5 20.42 -0.03 9.00
C LYS A 5 20.26 -1.40 8.34
N PRO A 6 21.03 -2.43 8.73
CA PRO A 6 20.99 -3.72 8.06
C PRO A 6 19.59 -4.33 8.11
N GLY A 7 18.82 -4.01 9.15
CA GLY A 7 17.42 -4.43 9.30
C GLY A 7 16.47 -3.88 8.23
N GLU A 8 16.65 -2.63 7.76
CA GLU A 8 15.76 -2.06 6.72
C GLU A 8 16.06 -2.67 5.35
N LEU A 9 17.34 -2.85 5.01
CA LEU A 9 17.75 -3.52 3.78
C LEU A 9 17.36 -5.01 3.79
N ALA A 10 17.51 -5.69 4.92
CA ALA A 10 17.08 -7.08 5.07
C ALA A 10 15.55 -7.22 4.95
N LEU A 11 14.80 -6.29 5.53
CA LEU A 11 13.34 -6.26 5.43
C LEU A 11 12.89 -6.01 3.98
N ALA A 12 13.48 -5.03 3.29
CA ALA A 12 13.19 -4.77 1.89
C ALA A 12 13.52 -6.00 1.02
N ALA A 13 14.68 -6.61 1.19
CA ALA A 13 15.06 -7.83 0.47
C ALA A 13 14.10 -9.01 0.76
N PHE A 14 13.65 -9.15 2.01
CA PHE A 14 12.65 -10.15 2.39
C PHE A 14 11.32 -9.91 1.66
N PHE A 15 10.84 -8.67 1.57
CA PHE A 15 9.60 -8.38 0.83
C PHE A 15 9.75 -8.58 -0.68
N VAL A 16 10.93 -8.33 -1.27
CA VAL A 16 11.22 -8.70 -2.66
C VAL A 16 11.06 -10.20 -2.84
N PHE A 17 11.70 -10.98 -1.98
CA PHE A 17 11.60 -12.44 -2.00
C PHE A 17 10.15 -12.91 -1.84
N LEU A 18 9.41 -12.36 -0.88
CA LEU A 18 8.01 -12.72 -0.63
C LEU A 18 7.13 -12.38 -1.83
N GLY A 19 7.41 -11.28 -2.53
CA GLY A 19 6.68 -10.88 -3.73
C GLY A 19 6.90 -11.82 -4.90
N ILE A 20 8.13 -12.26 -5.10
CA ILE A 20 8.48 -13.27 -6.11
C ILE A 20 7.81 -14.61 -5.78
N VAL A 21 7.85 -15.05 -4.52
CA VAL A 21 7.20 -16.28 -4.08
C VAL A 21 5.69 -16.23 -4.32
N LEU A 22 5.02 -15.13 -3.97
CA LEU A 22 3.59 -14.94 -4.24
C LEU A 22 3.27 -14.99 -5.74
N TYR A 23 4.11 -14.36 -6.56
CA TYR A 23 3.94 -14.36 -8.01
C TYR A 23 4.01 -15.78 -8.59
N ILE A 24 5.00 -16.56 -8.15
CA ILE A 24 5.20 -17.94 -8.61
C ILE A 24 4.10 -18.86 -8.05
N SER A 25 3.69 -18.68 -6.79
CA SER A 25 2.66 -19.53 -6.17
C SER A 25 1.31 -19.43 -6.89
N ALA A 26 1.02 -18.27 -7.48
CA ALA A 26 -0.18 -18.08 -8.29
C ALA A 26 -0.20 -18.94 -9.58
N ALA A 27 0.91 -19.54 -10.00
CA ALA A 27 0.93 -20.52 -11.09
C ALA A 27 0.30 -21.87 -10.69
N GLY A 28 0.34 -22.21 -9.40
CA GLY A 28 -0.20 -23.46 -8.86
C GLY A 28 -1.72 -23.46 -8.61
N PHE A 29 -2.43 -22.37 -8.93
CA PHE A 29 -3.87 -22.30 -8.72
C PHE A 29 -4.66 -23.15 -9.74
N PRO A 30 -5.81 -23.72 -9.34
CA PRO A 30 -6.70 -24.45 -10.25
C PRO A 30 -7.11 -23.59 -11.46
N GLU A 31 -7.35 -24.20 -12.64
CA GLU A 31 -7.71 -23.46 -13.87
C GLU A 31 -8.87 -22.47 -13.68
N ARG A 32 -9.87 -22.82 -12.87
CA ARG A 32 -11.01 -21.95 -12.56
C ARG A 32 -10.62 -20.67 -11.81
N ALA A 33 -9.51 -20.68 -11.07
CA ALA A 33 -8.98 -19.55 -10.32
C ALA A 33 -7.84 -18.82 -11.05
N GLN A 34 -7.41 -19.31 -12.21
CA GLN A 34 -6.32 -18.70 -13.01
C GLN A 34 -6.71 -17.35 -13.61
N THR A 35 -8.00 -17.15 -13.93
CA THR A 35 -8.50 -15.93 -14.58
C THR A 35 -8.88 -14.81 -13.62
N SER A 36 -9.00 -15.08 -12.32
CA SER A 36 -9.40 -14.10 -11.30
C SER A 36 -8.38 -14.03 -10.16
N THR A 37 -8.41 -15.02 -9.26
CA THR A 37 -7.59 -15.04 -8.05
C THR A 37 -6.10 -15.08 -8.35
N ALA A 38 -5.67 -15.86 -9.35
CA ALA A 38 -4.25 -15.90 -9.74
C ALA A 38 -3.77 -14.57 -10.30
N VAL A 39 -4.60 -13.88 -11.09
CA VAL A 39 -4.25 -12.57 -11.67
C VAL A 39 -4.03 -11.55 -10.56
N TYR A 40 -4.92 -11.55 -9.56
CA TYR A 40 -4.77 -10.71 -8.36
C TYR A 40 -3.47 -11.02 -7.61
N VAL A 41 -3.22 -12.29 -7.28
CA VAL A 41 -2.04 -12.67 -6.50
C VAL A 41 -0.74 -12.38 -7.26
N ARG A 42 -0.72 -12.55 -8.60
CA ARG A 42 0.40 -12.12 -9.44
C ARG A 42 0.60 -10.62 -9.41
N PHE A 43 -0.48 -9.84 -9.50
CA PHE A 43 -0.40 -8.38 -9.43
C PHE A 43 0.15 -7.91 -8.08
N VAL A 44 -0.35 -8.46 -6.97
CA VAL A 44 0.12 -8.16 -5.62
C VAL A 44 1.58 -8.55 -5.44
N GLY A 45 1.96 -9.77 -5.86
CA GLY A 45 3.34 -10.25 -5.78
C GLY A 45 4.32 -9.38 -6.58
N ALA A 46 3.96 -9.05 -7.82
CA ALA A 46 4.76 -8.18 -8.69
C ALA A 46 4.87 -6.76 -8.13
N GLY A 47 3.76 -6.17 -7.68
CA GLY A 47 3.73 -4.83 -7.10
C GLY A 47 4.58 -4.75 -5.84
N MET A 48 4.45 -5.72 -4.94
CA MET A 48 5.24 -5.78 -3.72
C MET A 48 6.73 -5.95 -4.03
N ALA A 49 7.10 -6.84 -4.96
CA ALA A 49 8.49 -7.00 -5.35
C ALA A 49 9.08 -5.71 -5.96
N LEU A 50 8.37 -5.06 -6.87
CA LEU A 50 8.83 -3.81 -7.50
C LEU A 50 9.00 -2.68 -6.49
N LEU A 51 8.03 -2.49 -5.61
CA LEU A 51 8.08 -1.44 -4.58
C LEU A 51 9.20 -1.69 -3.58
N SER A 52 9.41 -2.94 -3.16
CA SER A 52 10.50 -3.29 -2.26
C SER A 52 11.88 -3.18 -2.90
N VAL A 53 12.01 -3.45 -4.20
CA VAL A 53 13.23 -3.16 -4.96
C VAL A 53 13.49 -1.65 -5.00
N ALA A 54 12.47 -0.84 -5.27
CA ALA A 54 12.60 0.62 -5.28
C ALA A 54 13.01 1.16 -3.90
N ASP A 55 12.38 0.66 -2.83
CA ASP A 55 12.73 1.01 -1.45
C ASP A 55 14.17 0.63 -1.14
N PHE A 56 14.60 -0.59 -1.48
CA PHE A 56 15.98 -1.04 -1.32
C PHE A 56 16.99 -0.09 -1.98
N PHE A 57 16.74 0.33 -3.23
CA PHE A 57 17.61 1.29 -3.92
C PHE A 57 17.55 2.71 -3.33
N MET A 58 16.39 3.14 -2.83
CA MET A 58 16.25 4.43 -2.16
C MET A 58 16.97 4.47 -0.81
N THR A 59 16.87 3.41 -0.01
CA THR A 59 17.61 3.22 1.25
C THR A 59 19.12 3.18 1.00
N LEU A 60 19.57 2.67 -0.14
CA LEU A 60 20.98 2.73 -0.54
C LEU A 60 21.44 4.14 -0.91
N ARG A 61 20.55 5.03 -1.38
CA ARG A 61 20.87 6.37 -1.89
C ARG A 61 20.67 7.51 -0.88
N LYS A 62 19.92 7.32 0.22
CA LYS A 62 19.61 8.37 1.22
C LYS A 62 19.73 7.87 2.65
N GLU A 63 20.12 8.76 3.57
CA GLU A 63 19.84 8.58 4.99
C GLU A 63 18.32 8.66 5.20
N SER A 64 17.73 7.55 5.67
CA SER A 64 16.30 7.38 5.84
C SER A 64 15.70 8.53 6.67
N GLY A 65 14.83 9.35 6.08
CA GLY A 65 13.90 10.17 6.85
C GLY A 65 12.85 9.25 7.47
N LYS A 66 13.03 8.84 8.72
CA LYS A 66 12.07 7.98 9.41
C LYS A 66 10.81 8.79 9.75
N VAL A 67 9.66 8.31 9.31
CA VAL A 67 8.42 8.57 10.04
C VAL A 67 8.41 7.57 11.19
N GLU A 68 8.61 8.05 12.42
CA GLU A 68 8.59 7.21 13.63
C GLU A 68 7.16 6.80 14.01
N LEU A 69 6.54 5.95 13.18
CA LEU A 69 5.17 5.49 13.35
C LEU A 69 4.98 4.65 14.64
N PHE A 70 6.00 3.89 15.02
CA PHE A 70 5.94 2.98 16.19
C PHE A 70 6.46 3.60 17.49
N THR A 71 7.18 4.71 17.42
CA THR A 71 7.69 5.40 18.62
C THR A 71 6.63 6.33 19.21
N ASN A 72 5.80 6.94 18.36
CA ASN A 72 4.77 7.88 18.78
C ASN A 72 3.40 7.21 18.89
N LYS A 73 3.02 6.86 20.13
CA LYS A 73 1.72 6.23 20.47
C LYS A 73 0.53 7.02 19.89
N THR A 74 0.60 8.35 19.82
CA THR A 74 -0.48 9.18 19.29
C THR A 74 -0.72 8.94 17.81
N TYR A 75 0.34 8.81 17.00
CA TYR A 75 0.19 8.50 15.57
C TYR A 75 -0.32 7.08 15.37
N PHE A 76 0.19 6.12 16.15
CA PHE A 76 -0.29 4.74 16.09
C PHE A 76 -1.79 4.64 16.39
N PHE A 77 -2.24 5.13 17.55
CA PHE A 77 -3.66 5.08 17.92
C PHE A 77 -4.54 5.96 17.02
N GLY A 78 -4.03 7.09 16.54
CA GLY A 78 -4.73 7.93 15.57
C GLY A 78 -4.99 7.20 14.24
N LEU A 79 -3.99 6.48 13.72
CA LEU A 79 -4.13 5.66 12.52
C LEU A 79 -5.12 4.50 12.73
N VAL A 80 -5.04 3.82 13.88
CA VAL A 80 -5.99 2.75 14.24
C VAL A 80 -7.42 3.30 14.29
N GLY A 81 -7.64 4.44 14.94
CA GLY A 81 -8.96 5.09 14.98
C GLY A 81 -9.47 5.49 13.60
N LEU A 82 -8.59 6.03 12.76
CA LEU A 82 -8.90 6.35 11.36
C LEU A 82 -9.28 5.12 10.54
N MET A 83 -8.59 3.99 10.72
CA MET A 83 -8.94 2.73 10.08
C MET A 83 -10.32 2.23 10.51
N LEU A 84 -10.66 2.35 11.80
CA LEU A 84 -11.99 1.97 12.29
C LEU A 84 -13.10 2.85 11.69
N ILE A 85 -12.89 4.17 11.63
CA ILE A 85 -13.83 5.10 10.99
C ILE A 85 -14.01 4.77 9.51
N TYR A 86 -12.91 4.50 8.81
CA TYR A 86 -12.94 4.09 7.41
C TYR A 86 -13.73 2.78 7.21
N MET A 87 -13.54 1.80 8.09
CA MET A 87 -14.30 0.55 8.05
C MET A 87 -15.79 0.77 8.27
N ILE A 88 -16.17 1.66 9.20
CA ILE A 88 -17.58 2.03 9.43
C ILE A 88 -18.18 2.72 8.21
N LEU A 89 -17.45 3.66 7.58
CA LEU A 89 -17.87 4.33 6.34
C LEU A 89 -18.15 3.33 5.22
N LEU A 90 -17.30 2.30 5.07
CA LEU A 90 -17.50 1.24 4.10
C LEU A 90 -18.73 0.38 4.41
N MET A 91 -19.03 0.12 5.69
CA MET A 91 -20.25 -0.62 6.10
C MET A 91 -21.54 0.16 5.86
N LEU A 92 -21.47 1.49 5.76
CA LEU A 92 -22.62 2.36 5.50
C LEU A 92 -22.90 2.57 4.00
N ASP A 93 -22.32 1.75 3.12
CA ASP A 93 -22.46 1.81 1.66
C ASP A 93 -22.10 3.18 1.06
N VAL A 94 -21.23 3.96 1.71
CA VAL A 94 -20.77 5.29 1.24
C VAL A 94 -20.00 5.20 -0.10
N GLY A 95 -19.56 4.00 -0.48
CA GLY A 95 -18.74 3.76 -1.66
C GLY A 95 -17.25 3.83 -1.33
N PHE A 96 -16.48 2.91 -1.91
CA PHE A 96 -15.06 2.73 -1.57
C PHE A 96 -14.25 3.98 -1.93
N MET A 97 -14.52 4.55 -3.11
CA MET A 97 -13.80 5.74 -3.58
C MET A 97 -14.08 6.96 -2.71
N ILE A 98 -15.35 7.16 -2.34
CA ILE A 98 -15.80 8.31 -1.55
C ILE A 98 -15.26 8.24 -0.13
N ALA A 99 -15.25 7.05 0.50
CA ALA A 99 -14.69 6.86 1.84
C ALA A 99 -13.15 7.01 1.86
N THR A 100 -12.47 6.69 0.75
CA THR A 100 -11.00 6.70 0.68
C THR A 100 -10.43 8.12 0.67
N ILE A 101 -11.11 9.08 0.04
CA ILE A 101 -10.67 10.50 -0.01
C ILE A 101 -10.51 11.14 1.39
N PRO A 102 -11.54 11.13 2.27
CA PRO A 102 -11.42 11.69 3.61
C PRO A 102 -10.44 10.88 4.47
N PHE A 103 -10.36 9.56 4.29
CA PHE A 103 -9.38 8.72 4.99
C PHE A 103 -7.94 9.11 4.65
N LEU A 104 -7.61 9.24 3.36
CA LEU A 104 -6.27 9.68 2.92
C LEU A 104 -5.94 11.08 3.42
N THR A 105 -6.93 11.98 3.37
CA THR A 105 -6.80 13.36 3.86
C THR A 105 -6.51 13.43 5.36
N ALA A 106 -7.32 12.74 6.16
CA ALA A 106 -7.14 12.71 7.60
C ALA A 106 -5.83 12.01 8.00
N THR A 107 -5.40 10.97 7.27
CA THR A 107 -4.11 10.31 7.47
C THR A 107 -2.93 11.25 7.20
N ALA A 108 -2.96 11.97 6.08
CA ALA A 108 -1.89 12.93 5.75
C ALA A 108 -1.80 14.06 6.77
N LEU A 109 -2.95 14.59 7.23
CA LEU A 109 -3.01 15.61 8.27
C LEU A 109 -2.51 15.10 9.63
N LEU A 110 -2.90 13.87 10.02
CA LEU A 110 -2.44 13.23 11.25
C LEU A 110 -0.91 13.08 11.24
N LEU A 111 -0.32 12.69 10.12
CA LEU A 111 1.12 12.54 9.94
C LEU A 111 1.86 13.88 9.75
N GLY A 112 1.16 15.01 9.83
CA GLY A 112 1.74 16.35 9.72
C GLY A 112 2.13 16.75 8.29
N ASN A 113 1.80 15.95 7.28
CA ASN A 113 2.06 16.30 5.89
C ASN A 113 1.00 17.30 5.39
N ARG A 114 1.45 18.52 5.07
CA ARG A 114 0.59 19.62 4.61
C ARG A 114 0.88 20.06 3.17
N ASN A 115 1.72 19.32 2.44
CA ASN A 115 2.02 19.68 1.06
C ASN A 115 0.89 19.21 0.12
N TRP A 116 -0.08 20.11 -0.11
CA TRP A 116 -1.26 19.87 -0.94
C TRP A 116 -0.95 19.33 -2.34
N LYS A 117 0.18 19.73 -2.95
CA LYS A 117 0.58 19.24 -4.27
C LYS A 117 0.94 17.75 -4.23
N ILE A 118 1.74 17.35 -3.23
CA ILE A 118 2.15 15.95 -3.04
C ILE A 118 0.94 15.11 -2.61
N MET A 119 0.07 15.65 -1.76
CA MET A 119 -1.17 14.99 -1.34
C MET A 119 -2.07 14.73 -2.56
N ALA A 120 -2.35 15.75 -3.37
CA ALA A 120 -3.21 15.62 -4.54
C ALA A 120 -2.65 14.59 -5.55
N THR A 121 -1.35 14.64 -5.86
CA THR A 121 -0.75 13.66 -6.78
C THR A 121 -0.79 12.25 -6.20
N SER A 122 -0.57 12.09 -4.90
CA SER A 122 -0.65 10.80 -4.22
C SER A 122 -2.09 10.25 -4.25
N TYR A 123 -3.10 11.09 -4.00
CA TYR A 123 -4.50 10.66 -3.99
C TYR A 123 -4.96 10.24 -5.37
N VAL A 124 -4.65 11.05 -6.39
CA VAL A 124 -4.96 10.69 -7.78
C VAL A 124 -4.27 9.37 -8.14
N SER A 125 -2.99 9.22 -7.79
CA SER A 125 -2.24 7.98 -8.08
C SER A 125 -2.87 6.77 -7.39
N ILE A 126 -3.24 6.89 -6.12
CA ILE A 126 -3.87 5.80 -5.35
C ILE A 126 -5.24 5.48 -5.94
N LEU A 127 -6.11 6.47 -6.14
CA LEU A 127 -7.46 6.25 -6.67
C LEU A 127 -7.44 5.64 -8.07
N VAL A 128 -6.58 6.14 -8.97
CA VAL A 128 -6.42 5.59 -10.32
C VAL A 128 -5.87 4.17 -10.27
N SER A 129 -4.84 3.91 -9.46
CA SER A 129 -4.27 2.57 -9.33
C SER A 129 -5.31 1.59 -8.81
N THR A 130 -6.03 1.97 -7.75
CA THR A 130 -7.08 1.13 -7.17
C THR A 130 -8.24 0.93 -8.15
N TYR A 131 -8.64 1.95 -8.89
CA TYR A 131 -9.63 1.81 -9.96
C TYR A 131 -9.20 0.78 -11.00
N LEU A 132 -7.97 0.89 -11.51
CA LEU A 132 -7.43 -0.06 -12.49
C LEU A 132 -7.41 -1.49 -11.93
N VAL A 133 -6.98 -1.67 -10.68
CA VAL A 133 -6.94 -3.00 -10.06
C VAL A 133 -8.34 -3.56 -9.92
N PHE A 134 -9.27 -2.83 -9.32
CA PHE A 134 -10.58 -3.40 -8.99
C PHE A 134 -11.49 -3.51 -10.21
N PHE A 135 -11.51 -2.50 -11.08
CA PHE A 135 -12.36 -2.49 -12.26
C PHE A 135 -11.78 -3.33 -13.40
N ARG A 136 -10.49 -3.16 -13.73
CA ARG A 136 -9.87 -3.82 -14.89
C ARG A 136 -9.40 -5.23 -14.56
N LEU A 137 -8.78 -5.40 -13.38
CA LEU A 137 -8.07 -6.63 -13.04
C LEU A 137 -8.96 -7.62 -12.25
N LEU A 138 -9.79 -7.11 -11.35
CA LEU A 138 -10.68 -7.92 -10.51
C LEU A 138 -12.13 -8.01 -11.03
N GLN A 139 -12.51 -7.16 -11.99
CA GLN A 139 -13.89 -7.07 -12.52
C GLN A 139 -14.96 -6.93 -11.43
N VAL A 140 -14.61 -6.32 -10.29
CA VAL A 140 -15.54 -6.10 -9.18
C VAL A 140 -16.28 -4.78 -9.43
N PRO A 141 -17.63 -4.77 -9.45
CA PRO A 141 -18.39 -3.53 -9.57
C PRO A 141 -18.10 -2.67 -8.34
N MET A 142 -17.57 -1.46 -8.56
CA MET A 142 -17.25 -0.52 -7.50
C MET A 142 -18.22 0.66 -7.49
N PRO A 143 -18.92 0.92 -6.37
CA PRO A 143 -19.49 2.23 -6.05
C PRO A 143 -18.45 3.20 -5.46
#